data_AF-A0A6C1E9U2-F1
#
_entry.id   AF-A0A6C1E9U2-F1
#
_cell.length_a   1.000
_cell.length_b   1.000
_cell.length_c   1.000
_cell.angle_alpha   90.00
_cell.angle_beta   90.00
_cell.angle_gamma   90.00
#
_symmetry.space_group_name_H-M   'P 1'
#
loop_
_entity.id
_entity.type
_entity.pdbx_description
1 polymer ?
#
loop_
_entity_poly.entity_id
_entity_poly.type
_entity_poly.pdbx_seq_one_letter_code
_entity_poly.pdbx_strand_id
1 'polypeptide(L)'
;MTLMYKTWNKRIGIDTYGLVNKKYSNPAFAVVLGENNIRKCIRKQLAEMKKDAKSMLGERVPVFFTEIGIPFDMDDKKAYTTNDYSSQIGALDALGFALEGSNLSYTLWCYCSTNSHEWGDNWNNEDFSIWSPDDKLLYRENRSKTPTRAPSPTSTTDSISTSKSKLNSSSQPPSFIKLESNLDLDSPSCSLETDLSGYRALDAIMRPFPIKIHGTFEFAEFNLHNRTYILKIVGKTGMTTATTHIFLPRHHFALNRLSIRSSSGQYTYNADYQVLEWFHEPGHQYIEICLKSKSRSSTPVSDDSNDLPADCIIS
;
A
#
# COMPACT_ATOMS: atom_id res chain seq x y z
N MET A 1 8.44 -18.58 -12.05
CA MET A 1 9.34 -17.87 -12.98
C MET A 1 10.21 -16.85 -12.27
N THR A 2 9.62 -15.88 -11.56
CA THR A 2 10.38 -14.81 -10.87
C THR A 2 11.48 -15.30 -9.96
N LEU A 3 11.21 -16.31 -9.13
CA LEU A 3 12.21 -16.89 -8.22
C LEU A 3 13.27 -17.72 -8.96
N MET A 4 12.86 -18.59 -9.89
CA MET A 4 13.75 -19.53 -10.57
C MET A 4 14.73 -18.87 -11.54
N TYR A 5 14.26 -17.84 -12.27
CA TYR A 5 15.04 -17.14 -13.28
C TYR A 5 15.48 -15.75 -12.82
N LYS A 6 15.17 -15.36 -11.59
CA LYS A 6 15.44 -14.02 -11.03
C LYS A 6 15.05 -12.91 -12.02
N THR A 7 13.82 -12.94 -12.53
CA THR A 7 13.33 -11.93 -13.48
C THR A 7 11.83 -11.71 -13.40
N TRP A 8 11.37 -10.46 -13.52
CA TRP A 8 9.95 -10.13 -13.63
C TRP A 8 9.48 -10.17 -15.09
N ASN A 9 9.09 -11.36 -15.56
CA ASN A 9 8.56 -11.52 -16.92
C ASN A 9 7.07 -11.12 -16.99
N LYS A 10 6.80 -9.97 -17.58
CA LYS A 10 5.44 -9.42 -17.76
C LYS A 10 4.60 -10.12 -18.82
N ARG A 11 5.21 -10.97 -19.66
CA ARG A 11 4.54 -11.59 -20.81
C ARG A 11 4.04 -12.98 -20.49
N ILE A 12 4.85 -13.78 -19.79
CA ILE A 12 4.58 -15.19 -19.55
C ILE A 12 4.82 -15.52 -18.09
N GLY A 13 3.79 -16.07 -17.44
CA GLY A 13 3.84 -16.68 -16.13
C GLY A 13 3.39 -18.15 -16.20
N ILE A 14 3.47 -18.82 -15.05
CA ILE A 14 3.06 -20.22 -14.90
C ILE A 14 2.26 -20.33 -13.60
N ASP A 15 1.12 -21.03 -13.66
CA ASP A 15 0.38 -21.48 -12.48
C ASP A 15 1.11 -22.67 -11.85
N THR A 16 2.20 -22.38 -11.13
CA THR A 16 3.04 -23.40 -10.49
C THR A 16 2.24 -24.20 -9.47
N TYR A 17 1.38 -23.57 -8.67
CA TYR A 17 0.55 -24.27 -7.70
C TYR A 17 -0.39 -25.27 -8.36
N GLY A 18 -1.09 -24.86 -9.42
CA GLY A 18 -1.97 -25.75 -10.17
C GLY A 18 -1.20 -26.88 -10.86
N LEU A 19 0.01 -26.59 -11.38
CA LEU A 19 0.87 -27.58 -12.00
C LEU A 19 1.32 -28.66 -11.00
N VAL A 20 1.82 -28.25 -9.83
CA VAL A 20 2.27 -29.17 -8.76
C VAL A 20 1.11 -30.00 -8.21
N ASN A 21 -0.08 -29.40 -8.10
CA ASN A 21 -1.31 -30.09 -7.70
C ASN A 21 -1.99 -30.87 -8.83
N LYS A 22 -1.32 -31.07 -9.98
CA LYS A 22 -1.82 -31.87 -11.12
C LYS A 22 -3.20 -31.44 -11.63
N LYS A 23 -3.51 -30.14 -11.59
CA LYS A 23 -4.78 -29.58 -12.08
C LYS A 23 -4.92 -29.62 -13.60
N TYR A 24 -3.82 -29.80 -14.31
CA TYR A 24 -3.75 -29.74 -15.76
C TYR A 24 -3.47 -31.12 -16.36
N SER A 25 -4.23 -31.51 -17.37
CA SER A 25 -3.98 -32.74 -18.15
C SER A 25 -2.69 -32.66 -18.97
N ASN A 26 -2.26 -31.45 -19.32
CA ASN A 26 -0.99 -31.16 -19.98
C ASN A 26 -0.34 -29.93 -19.33
N PRO A 27 0.96 -29.96 -18.96
CA PRO A 27 1.67 -28.81 -18.39
C PRO A 27 1.56 -27.50 -19.18
N ALA A 28 1.39 -27.57 -20.51
CA ALA A 28 1.20 -26.38 -21.34
C ALA A 28 -0.02 -25.53 -20.94
N PHE A 29 -1.04 -26.14 -20.34
CA PHE A 29 -2.23 -25.43 -19.87
C PHE A 29 -2.00 -24.63 -18.58
N ALA A 30 -0.85 -24.80 -17.91
CA ALA A 30 -0.45 -23.98 -16.77
C ALA A 30 0.14 -22.62 -17.19
N VAL A 31 0.37 -22.38 -18.49
CA VAL A 31 0.94 -21.13 -19.00
C VAL A 31 -0.07 -20.00 -18.89
N VAL A 32 0.37 -18.87 -18.34
CA VAL A 32 -0.44 -17.67 -18.15
C VAL A 32 0.16 -16.52 -18.96
N LEU A 33 -0.65 -15.89 -19.81
CA LEU A 33 -0.19 -14.85 -20.72
C LEU A 33 -0.65 -13.46 -20.28
N GLY A 34 0.29 -12.51 -20.23
CA GLY A 34 0.07 -11.11 -19.92
C GLY A 34 0.07 -10.79 -18.42
N GLU A 35 0.68 -9.65 -18.07
CA GLU A 35 0.93 -9.23 -16.69
C GLU A 35 -0.32 -9.22 -15.81
N ASN A 36 -1.46 -8.74 -16.32
CA ASN A 36 -2.72 -8.74 -15.57
C ASN A 36 -3.18 -10.16 -15.20
N ASN A 37 -3.03 -11.12 -16.11
CA ASN A 37 -3.39 -12.51 -15.83
C ASN A 37 -2.36 -13.17 -14.91
N ILE A 38 -1.08 -12.82 -15.03
CA ILE A 38 -0.03 -13.27 -14.11
C ILE A 38 -0.36 -12.82 -12.68
N ARG A 39 -0.73 -11.54 -12.48
CA ARG A 39 -1.16 -11.01 -11.17
C ARG A 39 -2.37 -11.75 -10.61
N LYS A 40 -3.41 -11.96 -11.44
CA LYS A 40 -4.60 -12.75 -11.06
C LYS A 40 -4.24 -14.20 -10.73
N CYS A 41 -3.29 -14.78 -11.46
CA CYS A 41 -2.81 -16.13 -11.21
C CYS A 41 -2.08 -16.21 -9.86
N ILE A 42 -1.19 -15.28 -9.52
CA ILE A 42 -0.54 -15.23 -8.21
C ILE A 42 -1.58 -15.13 -7.09
N ARG A 43 -2.57 -14.23 -7.22
CA ARG A 43 -3.71 -14.14 -6.27
C ARG A 43 -4.43 -15.48 -6.12
N LYS A 44 -4.78 -16.12 -7.23
CA LYS A 44 -5.44 -17.43 -7.22
C LYS A 44 -4.61 -18.47 -6.49
N GLN A 45 -3.30 -18.55 -6.76
CA GLN A 45 -2.40 -19.50 -6.11
C GLN A 45 -2.37 -19.29 -4.59
N LEU A 46 -2.22 -18.05 -4.11
CA LEU A 46 -2.21 -17.76 -2.66
C LEU A 46 -3.58 -18.04 -2.01
N ALA A 47 -4.67 -17.70 -2.68
CA ALA A 47 -6.02 -17.98 -2.19
C ALA A 47 -6.30 -19.50 -2.11
N GLU A 48 -5.78 -20.28 -3.05
CA GLU A 48 -5.88 -21.75 -3.02
C GLU A 48 -5.06 -22.33 -1.87
N MET A 49 -3.83 -21.86 -1.63
CA MET A 49 -3.04 -22.27 -0.45
C MET A 49 -3.79 -22.01 0.87
N LYS A 50 -4.41 -20.82 1.00
CA LYS A 50 -5.26 -20.48 2.15
C LYS A 50 -6.44 -21.44 2.29
N LYS A 51 -7.13 -21.73 1.18
CA LYS A 51 -8.28 -22.64 1.15
C LYS A 51 -7.88 -24.05 1.59
N ASP A 52 -6.75 -24.55 1.11
CA ASP A 52 -6.27 -25.89 1.43
C ASP A 52 -5.93 -25.97 2.93
N ALA A 53 -5.23 -24.98 3.49
CA ALA A 53 -4.96 -24.89 4.93
C ALA A 53 -6.24 -24.88 5.77
N LYS A 54 -7.26 -24.09 5.38
CA LYS A 54 -8.56 -24.03 6.06
C LYS A 54 -9.34 -25.34 5.95
N SER A 55 -9.27 -26.03 4.81
CA SER A 55 -9.93 -27.33 4.61
C SER A 55 -9.35 -28.42 5.51
N MET A 56 -8.05 -28.36 5.79
CA MET A 56 -7.34 -29.34 6.61
C MET A 56 -7.41 -29.02 8.11
N LEU A 57 -7.32 -27.75 8.50
CA LEU A 57 -7.18 -27.31 9.89
C LEU A 57 -8.45 -26.69 10.48
N GLY A 58 -9.42 -26.32 9.64
CA GLY A 58 -10.71 -25.75 10.03
C GLY A 58 -10.83 -24.23 9.80
N GLU A 59 -12.08 -23.78 9.62
CA GLU A 59 -12.37 -22.41 9.17
C GLU A 59 -11.93 -21.31 10.15
N ARG A 60 -11.77 -21.64 11.43
CA ARG A 60 -11.39 -20.68 12.48
C ARG A 60 -9.88 -20.49 12.65
N VAL A 61 -9.06 -21.32 12.01
CA VAL A 61 -7.59 -21.25 12.16
C VAL A 61 -7.02 -20.12 11.29
N PRO A 62 -6.33 -19.11 11.85
CA PRO A 62 -5.70 -18.06 11.05
C PRO A 62 -4.63 -18.63 10.11
N VAL A 63 -4.49 -18.02 8.93
CA VAL A 63 -3.43 -18.35 7.97
C VAL A 63 -2.49 -17.16 7.87
N PHE A 64 -1.20 -17.42 8.02
CA PHE A 64 -0.15 -16.41 8.04
C PHE A 64 1.03 -16.88 7.19
N PHE A 65 1.45 -16.08 6.22
CA PHE A 65 2.65 -16.35 5.44
C PHE A 65 3.87 -15.86 6.22
N THR A 66 4.60 -16.78 6.85
CA THR A 66 5.81 -16.44 7.61
C THR A 66 6.94 -15.93 6.73
N GLU A 67 6.94 -16.27 5.45
CA GLU A 67 7.93 -15.81 4.48
C GLU A 67 7.26 -15.60 3.12
N ILE A 68 7.48 -14.43 2.53
CA ILE A 68 7.15 -14.14 1.15
C ILE A 68 8.04 -13.02 0.62
N GLY A 69 8.41 -13.05 -0.65
CA GLY A 69 9.29 -12.02 -1.19
C GLY A 69 9.66 -12.27 -2.65
N ILE A 70 10.59 -11.45 -3.12
CA ILE A 70 11.18 -11.50 -4.45
C ILE A 70 12.69 -11.32 -4.32
N PRO A 71 13.49 -11.93 -5.21
CA PRO A 71 14.90 -11.60 -5.29
C PRO A 71 15.06 -10.13 -5.72
N PHE A 72 15.97 -9.39 -5.10
CA PHE A 72 16.34 -8.03 -5.52
C PHE A 72 17.45 -8.03 -6.57
N ASP A 73 18.21 -9.11 -6.68
CA ASP A 73 19.28 -9.30 -7.68
C ASP A 73 18.75 -9.72 -9.07
N MET A 74 17.50 -9.34 -9.38
CA MET A 74 16.86 -9.66 -10.65
C MET A 74 17.56 -9.04 -11.85
N ASP A 75 17.37 -9.69 -13.00
CA ASP A 75 17.86 -9.25 -14.31
C ASP A 75 19.38 -9.01 -14.25
N ASP A 76 20.12 -9.98 -13.70
CA ASP A 76 21.57 -9.93 -13.49
C ASP A 76 22.03 -8.68 -12.73
N LYS A 77 21.35 -8.37 -11.61
CA LYS A 77 21.67 -7.21 -10.75
C LYS A 77 21.59 -5.85 -11.45
N LYS A 78 20.85 -5.74 -12.56
CA LYS A 78 20.75 -4.51 -13.36
C LYS A 78 20.35 -3.28 -12.54
N ALA A 79 19.48 -3.43 -11.55
CA ALA A 79 19.03 -2.34 -10.70
C ALA A 79 20.19 -1.67 -9.91
N TYR A 80 21.27 -2.40 -9.61
CA TYR A 80 22.35 -1.93 -8.73
C TYR A 80 23.26 -0.91 -9.43
N THR A 81 23.32 -0.97 -10.75
CA THR A 81 24.07 -0.01 -11.57
C THR A 81 23.18 1.11 -12.10
N THR A 82 21.93 0.80 -12.41
CA THR A 82 20.99 1.75 -13.04
C THR A 82 20.14 2.52 -12.04
N ASN A 83 20.06 2.06 -10.79
CA ASN A 83 19.11 2.52 -9.77
C ASN A 83 17.63 2.40 -10.22
N ASP A 84 17.34 1.56 -11.22
CA ASP A 84 15.99 1.29 -11.72
C ASP A 84 15.48 -0.04 -11.14
N TYR A 85 14.68 0.08 -10.08
CA TYR A 85 14.04 -1.04 -9.38
C TYR A 85 12.66 -1.41 -9.97
N SER A 86 12.34 -1.02 -11.20
CA SER A 86 11.01 -1.23 -11.78
C SER A 86 10.59 -2.71 -11.88
N SER A 87 11.51 -3.64 -12.12
CA SER A 87 11.24 -5.10 -12.08
C SER A 87 10.86 -5.55 -10.67
N GLN A 88 11.60 -5.11 -9.66
CA GLN A 88 11.40 -5.42 -8.25
C GLN A 88 10.08 -4.84 -7.74
N ILE A 89 9.81 -3.58 -8.07
CA ILE A 89 8.53 -2.91 -7.78
C ILE A 89 7.38 -3.67 -8.44
N GLY A 90 7.48 -4.02 -9.72
CA GLY A 90 6.40 -4.74 -10.43
C GLY A 90 6.11 -6.12 -9.85
N ALA A 91 7.15 -6.88 -9.53
CA ALA A 91 7.00 -8.21 -8.93
C ALA A 91 6.42 -8.15 -7.51
N LEU A 92 6.93 -7.25 -6.68
CA LEU A 92 6.45 -7.08 -5.30
C LEU A 92 5.03 -6.48 -5.26
N ASP A 93 4.70 -5.58 -6.16
CA ASP A 93 3.34 -5.04 -6.34
C ASP A 93 2.35 -6.14 -6.73
N ALA A 94 2.76 -7.10 -7.57
CA ALA A 94 1.94 -8.26 -7.92
C ALA A 94 1.70 -9.18 -6.71
N LEU A 95 2.69 -9.36 -5.83
CA LEU A 95 2.52 -10.06 -4.55
C LEU A 95 1.60 -9.29 -3.61
N GLY A 96 1.78 -7.98 -3.43
CA GLY A 96 0.93 -7.13 -2.60
C GLY A 96 -0.54 -7.19 -3.05
N PHE A 97 -0.79 -7.06 -4.35
CA PHE A 97 -2.11 -7.25 -4.95
C PHE A 97 -2.72 -8.62 -4.63
N ALA A 98 -1.93 -9.69 -4.65
CA ALA A 98 -2.39 -11.03 -4.35
C ALA A 98 -2.74 -11.22 -2.86
N LEU A 99 -1.89 -10.69 -1.96
CA LEU A 99 -2.05 -10.78 -0.50
C LEU A 99 -3.29 -10.00 -0.02
N GLU A 100 -3.43 -8.75 -0.46
CA GLU A 100 -4.56 -7.87 -0.11
C GLU A 100 -5.89 -8.45 -0.56
N GLY A 101 -5.98 -8.80 -1.85
CA GLY A 101 -7.20 -9.36 -2.43
C GLY A 101 -7.57 -10.75 -1.90
N SER A 102 -6.68 -11.41 -1.15
CA SER A 102 -6.92 -12.71 -0.52
C SER A 102 -7.06 -12.63 1.00
N ASN A 103 -6.96 -11.43 1.59
CA ASN A 103 -6.92 -11.19 3.04
C ASN A 103 -5.91 -12.13 3.73
N LEU A 104 -4.64 -11.98 3.35
CA LEU A 104 -3.52 -12.77 3.87
C LEU A 104 -2.52 -11.86 4.59
N SER A 105 -2.30 -12.15 5.87
CA SER A 105 -1.22 -11.56 6.65
C SER A 105 0.11 -12.25 6.31
N TYR A 106 1.20 -11.48 6.36
CA TYR A 106 2.51 -11.96 5.93
C TYR A 106 3.66 -11.23 6.61
N THR A 107 4.84 -11.83 6.53
CA THR A 107 6.14 -11.20 6.78
C THR A 107 6.98 -11.26 5.51
N LEU A 108 7.59 -10.12 5.14
CA LEU A 108 8.51 -10.07 4.00
C LEU A 108 9.82 -10.76 4.37
N TRP A 109 10.26 -11.67 3.51
CA TRP A 109 11.65 -12.13 3.49
C TRP A 109 12.41 -11.20 2.53
N CYS A 110 13.33 -10.35 3.00
CA CYS A 110 13.74 -10.17 4.40
C CYS A 110 14.18 -8.72 4.70
N TYR A 111 14.65 -8.46 5.92
CA TYR A 111 15.49 -7.30 6.23
C TYR A 111 16.85 -7.82 6.71
N CYS A 112 17.90 -7.52 5.95
CA CYS A 112 19.28 -7.88 6.30
C CYS A 112 20.14 -6.61 6.32
N SER A 113 20.58 -6.20 7.51
CA SER A 113 21.39 -4.98 7.69
C SER A 113 22.82 -5.11 7.16
N THR A 114 23.27 -6.33 6.87
CA THR A 114 24.60 -6.62 6.30
C THR A 114 24.52 -7.06 4.83
N ASN A 115 23.38 -6.83 4.18
CA ASN A 115 23.23 -7.13 2.75
C ASN A 115 24.23 -6.35 1.91
N SER A 116 24.64 -6.86 0.75
CA SER A 116 25.46 -6.16 -0.23
C SER A 116 25.00 -6.46 -1.65
N HIS A 117 25.28 -5.56 -2.59
CA HIS A 117 25.03 -5.81 -4.01
C HIS A 117 25.87 -6.96 -4.57
N GLU A 118 27.05 -7.22 -3.99
CA GLU A 118 27.96 -8.28 -4.43
C GLU A 118 27.51 -9.67 -3.98
N TRP A 119 27.19 -9.84 -2.69
CA TRP A 119 26.96 -11.17 -2.09
C TRP A 119 25.54 -11.40 -1.57
N GLY A 120 24.66 -10.41 -1.71
CA GLY A 120 23.34 -10.46 -1.10
C GLY A 120 23.43 -10.43 0.42
N ASP A 121 22.70 -11.29 1.11
CA ASP A 121 22.68 -11.39 2.58
C ASP A 121 23.92 -12.11 3.18
N ASN A 122 24.90 -12.47 2.34
CA ASN A 122 26.09 -13.29 2.66
C ASN A 122 25.79 -14.77 2.93
N TRP A 123 24.61 -15.24 2.53
CA TRP A 123 24.19 -16.63 2.60
C TRP A 123 23.75 -17.11 1.21
N ASN A 124 24.42 -18.13 0.66
CA ASN A 124 24.09 -18.73 -0.64
C ASN A 124 23.92 -17.75 -1.82
N ASN A 125 24.47 -16.53 -1.71
CA ASN A 125 24.30 -15.48 -2.71
C ASN A 125 22.81 -15.09 -2.94
N GLU A 126 22.01 -15.21 -1.88
CA GLU A 126 20.60 -14.81 -1.87
C GLU A 126 20.48 -13.32 -1.59
N ASP A 127 19.67 -12.62 -2.36
CA ASP A 127 19.39 -11.21 -2.11
C ASP A 127 17.88 -10.98 -2.11
N PHE A 128 17.26 -11.08 -0.94
CA PHE A 128 15.84 -10.81 -0.71
C PHE A 128 15.60 -9.59 0.16
N SER A 129 16.66 -8.96 0.66
CA SER A 129 16.51 -7.92 1.67
C SER A 129 15.76 -6.71 1.08
N ILE A 130 14.85 -6.10 1.82
CA ILE A 130 14.23 -4.85 1.39
C ILE A 130 15.15 -3.64 1.53
N TRP A 131 16.35 -3.85 2.09
CA TRP A 131 17.30 -2.79 2.40
C TRP A 131 18.75 -3.22 2.12
N SER A 132 19.59 -2.28 1.68
CA SER A 132 21.04 -2.46 1.57
C SER A 132 21.79 -1.15 1.86
N PRO A 133 22.96 -1.22 2.52
CA PRO A 133 23.83 -0.07 2.72
C PRO A 133 24.35 0.51 1.39
N ASP A 134 24.50 -0.31 0.35
CA ASP A 134 24.99 0.13 -0.96
C ASP A 134 23.98 1.08 -1.62
N ASP A 135 22.68 0.82 -1.47
CA ASP A 135 21.62 1.71 -1.96
C ASP A 135 21.53 3.03 -1.19
N LYS A 136 21.98 3.05 0.08
CA LYS A 136 22.07 4.29 0.85
C LYS A 136 23.14 5.23 0.30
N LEU A 137 24.25 4.68 -0.19
CA LEU A 137 25.31 5.45 -0.84
C LEU A 137 24.82 6.04 -2.17
N LEU A 138 24.16 5.23 -3.00
CA LEU A 138 23.56 5.68 -4.26
C LEU A 138 22.53 6.79 -4.04
N TYR A 139 21.69 6.68 -3.01
CA TYR A 139 20.72 7.72 -2.65
C TYR A 139 21.41 9.06 -2.34
N ARG A 140 22.51 9.04 -1.58
CA ARG A 140 23.29 10.24 -1.24
C ARG A 140 23.96 10.89 -2.45
N GLU A 141 24.54 10.08 -3.34
CA GLU A 141 25.18 10.58 -4.55
C GLU A 141 24.20 11.20 -5.55
N ASN A 142 23.00 10.65 -5.69
CA ASN A 142 21.99 11.23 -6.57
C ASN A 142 21.47 12.56 -6.01
N ARG A 143 21.31 12.67 -4.69
CA ARG A 143 20.86 13.92 -4.04
C ARG A 143 21.88 15.05 -4.18
N SER A 144 23.18 14.75 -4.19
CA SER A 144 24.24 15.75 -4.40
C SER A 144 24.38 16.19 -5.86
N LYS A 145 23.94 15.37 -6.83
CA LYS A 145 23.92 15.70 -8.27
C LYS A 145 22.70 16.53 -8.69
N THR A 146 21.59 16.48 -7.94
CA THR A 146 20.43 17.39 -8.13
C THR A 146 20.58 18.67 -7.30
N PRO A 147 20.68 19.87 -7.90
CA PRO A 147 20.70 21.12 -7.15
C PRO A 147 19.35 21.34 -6.48
N THR A 148 19.28 21.13 -5.16
CA THR A 148 18.08 21.46 -4.39
C THR A 148 18.08 22.96 -4.12
N ARG A 149 17.18 23.70 -4.79
CA ARG A 149 16.78 25.04 -4.35
C ARG A 149 16.21 24.90 -2.94
N ALA A 150 16.89 25.48 -1.96
CA ALA A 150 16.47 25.48 -0.56
C ALA A 150 15.01 25.99 -0.44
N PRO A 151 14.12 25.28 0.27
CA PRO A 151 12.84 25.86 0.64
C PRO A 151 13.07 26.94 1.70
N SER A 152 12.60 28.14 1.41
CA SER A 152 12.53 29.27 2.36
C SER A 152 11.59 28.90 3.51
N PRO A 153 11.86 29.33 4.76
CA PRO A 153 10.91 29.16 5.84
C PRO A 153 9.78 30.17 5.63
N THR A 154 8.60 29.70 5.21
CA THR A 154 7.39 30.50 5.31
C THR A 154 6.30 29.63 5.90
N SER A 155 6.17 29.76 7.21
CA SER A 155 4.99 29.43 7.99
C SER A 155 3.75 30.01 7.33
N THR A 156 2.91 29.16 6.75
CA THR A 156 1.52 29.47 6.44
C THR A 156 0.68 28.25 6.79
N THR A 157 -0.11 28.42 7.85
CA THR A 157 -1.17 27.53 8.29
C THR A 157 -2.26 27.49 7.22
N ASP A 158 -2.30 26.42 6.44
CA ASP A 158 -3.40 26.17 5.49
C ASP A 158 -4.28 25.03 6.02
N SER A 159 -5.32 25.42 6.75
CA SER A 159 -6.46 24.58 7.09
C SER A 159 -7.45 24.57 5.92
N ILE A 160 -7.79 23.38 5.39
CA ILE A 160 -8.83 23.22 4.36
C ILE A 160 -10.08 22.58 4.96
N SER A 161 -11.10 23.45 5.08
CA SER A 161 -12.53 23.30 4.78
C SER A 161 -13.23 21.95 4.97
N THR A 162 -14.01 21.90 6.05
CA THR A 162 -15.15 21.02 6.29
C THR A 162 -16.37 21.52 5.50
N SER A 163 -17.03 20.65 4.73
CA SER A 163 -18.39 20.90 4.24
C SER A 163 -19.38 20.31 5.25
N LYS A 164 -20.07 21.14 6.03
CA LYS A 164 -21.24 20.74 6.83
C LYS A 164 -22.39 21.73 6.65
N SER A 165 -23.57 21.18 6.42
CA SER A 165 -24.87 21.84 6.35
C SER A 165 -25.22 22.54 7.67
N LYS A 166 -25.85 23.71 7.55
CA LYS A 166 -26.30 24.61 8.62
C LYS A 166 -27.22 23.91 9.64
N LEU A 167 -26.98 24.16 10.93
CA LEU A 167 -28.00 24.71 11.86
C LEU A 167 -27.32 25.36 13.08
N ASN A 168 -27.87 26.49 13.52
CA ASN A 168 -27.33 27.44 14.51
C ASN A 168 -27.51 26.98 15.96
N SER A 169 -26.52 27.22 16.84
CA SER A 169 -26.61 28.21 17.94
C SER A 169 -25.39 28.17 18.87
N SER A 170 -24.87 29.37 19.16
CA SER A 170 -23.92 29.84 20.20
C SER A 170 -23.82 29.00 21.49
N SER A 171 -22.68 28.85 22.19
CA SER A 171 -21.75 29.90 22.65
C SER A 171 -20.42 29.36 23.25
N GLN A 172 -19.28 29.84 22.73
CA GLN A 172 -17.99 30.22 23.39
C GLN A 172 -17.16 29.16 24.20
N PRO A 173 -15.83 29.39 24.37
CA PRO A 173 -14.73 28.42 24.12
C PRO A 173 -13.99 28.06 25.44
N PRO A 174 -12.68 27.72 25.50
CA PRO A 174 -11.71 27.08 24.58
C PRO A 174 -11.08 25.81 25.22
N SER A 175 -10.21 25.06 24.51
CA SER A 175 -8.90 24.59 25.03
C SER A 175 -8.35 23.33 24.34
N PHE A 176 -7.03 23.35 24.28
CA PHE A 176 -6.10 22.37 23.72
C PHE A 176 -6.13 20.99 24.41
N ILE A 177 -5.62 20.01 23.67
CA ILE A 177 -5.42 18.57 23.88
C ILE A 177 -5.05 18.11 25.31
N LYS A 178 -5.66 17.01 25.79
CA LYS A 178 -4.93 15.91 26.47
C LYS A 178 -5.61 14.52 26.37
N LEU A 179 -4.75 13.54 26.07
CA LEU A 179 -4.80 12.08 25.91
C LEU A 179 -5.11 11.36 27.25
N GLU A 180 -5.59 10.10 27.43
CA GLU A 180 -5.32 8.74 26.90
C GLU A 180 -6.49 7.81 27.38
N SER A 181 -6.91 6.72 26.72
CA SER A 181 -6.30 5.36 26.78
C SER A 181 -7.22 4.37 26.02
N ASN A 182 -6.82 3.41 25.18
CA ASN A 182 -5.58 2.63 25.12
C ASN A 182 -5.25 2.18 23.67
N LEU A 183 -4.15 2.71 23.15
CA LEU A 183 -3.11 2.07 22.32
C LEU A 183 -1.85 2.87 22.70
N ASP A 184 -0.86 2.25 23.31
CA ASP A 184 0.27 2.97 23.93
C ASP A 184 1.16 3.60 22.84
N LEU A 185 0.88 4.87 22.53
CA LEU A 185 1.55 5.76 21.58
C LEU A 185 2.42 6.81 22.32
N ASP A 186 2.54 6.72 23.66
CA ASP A 186 3.07 7.77 24.55
C ASP A 186 4.61 7.88 24.63
N SER A 187 5.34 7.37 23.64
CA SER A 187 6.77 7.70 23.45
C SER A 187 6.92 8.93 22.56
N PRO A 188 7.89 9.83 22.84
CA PRO A 188 7.83 11.22 22.40
C PRO A 188 7.69 11.31 20.88
N SER A 189 6.79 12.21 20.46
CA SER A 189 6.60 12.73 19.11
C SER A 189 7.63 12.21 18.14
N CYS A 190 7.22 11.30 17.26
CA CYS A 190 8.06 10.77 16.19
C CYS A 190 8.35 11.90 15.19
N SER A 191 9.25 12.81 15.57
CA SER A 191 9.98 13.71 14.68
C SER A 191 11.13 12.98 14.01
N LEU A 192 11.03 11.65 13.86
CA LEU A 192 11.92 10.90 12.99
C LEU A 192 11.68 11.43 11.59
N GLU A 193 12.57 12.32 11.15
CA GLU A 193 12.92 12.39 9.73
C GLU A 193 13.18 10.95 9.31
N THR A 194 12.20 10.34 8.63
CA THR A 194 12.27 8.92 8.32
C THR A 194 13.33 8.78 7.25
N ASP A 195 14.53 8.38 7.66
CA ASP A 195 15.61 8.10 6.73
C ASP A 195 15.29 6.82 5.96
N LEU A 196 14.61 6.99 4.83
CA LEU A 196 14.25 5.91 3.93
C LEU A 196 15.40 5.55 2.97
N SER A 197 16.61 6.07 3.20
CA SER A 197 17.77 5.71 2.38
C SER A 197 18.16 4.24 2.56
N GLY A 198 18.53 3.61 1.46
CA GLY A 198 18.89 2.20 1.41
C GLY A 198 17.70 1.24 1.26
N TYR A 199 16.46 1.70 1.44
CA TYR A 199 15.29 0.88 1.13
C TYR A 199 15.11 0.73 -0.38
N ARG A 200 14.84 -0.49 -0.81
CA ARG A 200 14.65 -0.88 -2.20
C ARG A 200 13.17 -1.10 -2.49
N ALA A 201 12.72 -0.77 -3.70
CA ALA A 201 11.33 -0.94 -4.13
C ALA A 201 10.27 -0.39 -3.15
N LEU A 202 10.56 0.75 -2.51
CA LEU A 202 9.72 1.37 -1.47
C LEU A 202 8.26 1.59 -1.92
N ASP A 203 8.05 1.92 -3.20
CA ASP A 203 6.73 2.08 -3.80
C ASP A 203 5.85 0.83 -3.67
N ALA A 204 6.43 -0.37 -3.75
CA ALA A 204 5.68 -1.60 -3.62
C ALA A 204 5.54 -2.07 -2.17
N ILE A 205 6.45 -1.65 -1.27
CA ILE A 205 6.45 -2.02 0.16
C ILE A 205 5.49 -1.16 0.96
N MET A 206 5.50 0.16 0.74
CA MET A 206 4.73 1.14 1.53
C MET A 206 3.25 1.12 1.15
N ARG A 207 2.52 0.08 1.53
CA ARG A 207 1.11 -0.10 1.16
C ARG A 207 0.17 0.28 2.30
N PRO A 208 -1.00 0.90 2.01
CA PRO A 208 -2.02 1.13 3.02
C PRO A 208 -2.70 -0.18 3.43
N PHE A 209 -3.07 -0.31 4.70
CA PHE A 209 -3.77 -1.48 5.21
C PHE A 209 -4.58 -1.16 6.47
N PRO A 210 -5.64 -1.93 6.79
CA PRO A 210 -6.37 -1.73 8.03
C PRO A 210 -5.56 -2.29 9.19
N ILE A 211 -5.23 -1.44 10.17
CA ILE A 211 -4.56 -1.83 11.42
C ILE A 211 -5.57 -2.49 12.36
N LYS A 212 -6.77 -1.89 12.44
CA LYS A 212 -7.86 -2.31 13.33
C LYS A 212 -9.18 -2.05 12.63
N ILE A 213 -10.11 -3.01 12.70
CA ILE A 213 -11.44 -2.87 12.11
C ILE A 213 -12.48 -2.94 13.22
N HIS A 214 -13.36 -1.93 13.31
CA HIS A 214 -14.54 -1.97 14.17
C HIS A 214 -15.69 -2.72 13.48
N GLY A 215 -15.54 -4.04 13.35
CA GLY A 215 -16.43 -4.84 12.51
C GLY A 215 -15.78 -6.12 12.05
N THR A 216 -16.17 -6.57 10.85
CA THR A 216 -15.56 -7.70 10.16
C THR A 216 -15.00 -7.22 8.81
N PHE A 217 -13.80 -7.67 8.48
CA PHE A 217 -13.18 -7.41 7.18
C PHE A 217 -14.00 -8.04 6.06
N GLU A 218 -14.22 -7.32 4.95
CA GLU A 218 -14.82 -7.86 3.74
C GLU A 218 -13.81 -7.87 2.58
N PHE A 219 -13.18 -6.72 2.32
CA PHE A 219 -12.25 -6.57 1.19
C PHE A 219 -11.31 -5.39 1.40
N ALA A 220 -10.06 -5.50 0.94
CA ALA A 220 -9.16 -4.37 0.79
C ALA A 220 -8.28 -4.57 -0.43
N GLU A 221 -7.98 -3.48 -1.14
CA GLU A 221 -7.07 -3.50 -2.28
C GLU A 221 -6.41 -2.13 -2.46
N PHE A 222 -5.09 -2.14 -2.66
CA PHE A 222 -4.33 -0.96 -3.07
C PHE A 222 -3.83 -1.11 -4.50
N ASN A 223 -4.28 -0.19 -5.34
CA ASN A 223 -3.79 0.00 -6.70
C ASN A 223 -2.65 1.02 -6.68
N LEU A 224 -1.42 0.53 -6.87
CA LEU A 224 -0.21 1.36 -6.85
C LEU A 224 -0.16 2.36 -8.01
N HIS A 225 -0.61 1.97 -9.21
CA HIS A 225 -0.57 2.82 -10.40
C HIS A 225 -1.46 4.06 -10.23
N ASN A 226 -2.70 3.85 -9.81
CA ASN A 226 -3.69 4.92 -9.60
C ASN A 226 -3.60 5.54 -8.20
N ARG A 227 -2.75 5.00 -7.32
CA ARG A 227 -2.64 5.37 -5.90
C ARG A 227 -4.01 5.45 -5.24
N THR A 228 -4.78 4.38 -5.43
CA THR A 228 -6.15 4.26 -4.92
C THR A 228 -6.24 3.08 -3.98
N TYR A 229 -6.79 3.31 -2.80
CA TYR A 229 -7.04 2.30 -1.79
C TYR A 229 -8.53 2.20 -1.52
N ILE A 230 -9.04 0.98 -1.47
CA ILE A 230 -10.42 0.69 -1.08
C ILE A 230 -10.41 -0.29 0.08
N LEU A 231 -11.28 -0.03 1.06
CA LEU A 231 -11.59 -0.93 2.16
C LEU A 231 -13.11 -1.08 2.26
N LYS A 232 -13.57 -2.32 2.36
CA LYS A 232 -14.95 -2.70 2.63
C LYS A 232 -15.01 -3.55 3.89
N ILE A 233 -15.97 -3.25 4.75
CA ILE A 233 -16.16 -3.91 6.04
C ILE A 233 -17.65 -4.07 6.35
N VAL A 234 -17.96 -5.00 7.24
CA VAL A 234 -19.26 -5.07 7.92
C VAL A 234 -19.09 -4.46 9.32
N GLY A 235 -19.54 -3.22 9.48
CA GLY A 235 -19.46 -2.48 10.73
C GLY A 235 -20.29 -3.11 11.85
N LYS A 236 -19.73 -3.17 13.05
CA LYS A 236 -20.38 -3.77 14.22
C LYS A 236 -21.41 -2.82 14.85
N THR A 237 -22.55 -3.35 15.26
CA THR A 237 -23.50 -2.64 16.12
C THR A 237 -22.95 -2.53 17.54
N GLY A 238 -22.75 -1.30 18.05
CA GLY A 238 -22.19 -1.08 19.39
C GLY A 238 -21.61 0.33 19.56
N MET A 239 -21.02 0.57 20.74
CA MET A 239 -20.49 1.87 21.22
C MET A 239 -20.06 2.85 20.12
N THR A 240 -20.59 4.06 20.20
CA THR A 240 -20.40 5.17 19.25
C THR A 240 -18.96 5.69 19.12
N THR A 241 -18.04 5.22 19.96
CA THR A 241 -16.67 5.74 20.06
C THR A 241 -15.61 4.87 19.39
N ALA A 242 -15.94 3.64 18.96
CA ALA A 242 -14.96 2.75 18.36
C ALA A 242 -14.77 3.01 16.85
N THR A 243 -13.51 3.08 16.43
CA THR A 243 -13.08 3.44 15.07
C THR A 243 -12.34 2.31 14.36
N THR A 244 -12.41 2.33 13.04
CA THR A 244 -11.52 1.57 12.16
C THR A 244 -10.26 2.40 11.91
N HIS A 245 -9.08 1.81 12.09
CA HIS A 245 -7.78 2.46 11.89
C HIS A 245 -7.11 1.92 10.64
N ILE A 246 -6.65 2.81 9.76
CA ILE A 246 -6.04 2.48 8.48
C ILE A 246 -4.67 3.16 8.43
N PHE A 247 -3.61 2.37 8.26
CA PHE A 247 -2.31 2.92 7.92
C PHE A 247 -2.37 3.50 6.51
N LEU A 248 -2.01 4.77 6.35
CA LEU A 248 -2.08 5.49 5.08
C LEU A 248 -0.75 6.21 4.81
N PRO A 249 0.18 5.58 4.07
CA PRO A 249 1.54 6.07 3.95
C PRO A 249 1.60 7.39 3.16
N ARG A 250 2.20 8.43 3.75
CA ARG A 250 2.40 9.74 3.08
C ARG A 250 3.20 9.62 1.77
N HIS A 251 4.01 8.56 1.66
CA HIS A 251 4.76 8.21 0.44
C HIS A 251 3.88 8.15 -0.81
N HIS A 252 2.64 7.66 -0.67
CA HIS A 252 1.65 7.65 -1.75
C HIS A 252 0.56 8.69 -1.59
N PHE A 253 0.18 9.00 -0.34
CA PHE A 253 -1.00 9.79 -0.01
C PHE A 253 -0.62 11.13 0.65
N ALA A 254 -0.16 12.08 -0.17
CA ALA A 254 0.09 13.44 0.29
C ALA A 254 -1.21 14.13 0.73
N LEU A 255 -1.24 14.65 1.96
CA LEU A 255 -2.46 15.17 2.61
C LEU A 255 -3.14 16.30 1.83
N ASN A 256 -2.37 17.19 1.22
CA ASN A 256 -2.88 18.30 0.42
C ASN A 256 -3.62 17.87 -0.86
N ARG A 257 -3.41 16.63 -1.30
CA ARG A 257 -4.00 16.07 -2.52
C ARG A 257 -4.96 14.93 -2.22
N LEU A 258 -5.24 14.64 -0.96
CA LEU A 258 -6.07 13.51 -0.58
C LEU A 258 -7.55 13.75 -0.93
N SER A 259 -8.20 12.73 -1.46
CA SER A 259 -9.64 12.66 -1.67
C SER A 259 -10.15 11.38 -1.02
N ILE A 260 -11.10 11.51 -0.09
CA ILE A 260 -11.67 10.39 0.66
C ILE A 260 -13.18 10.38 0.39
N ARG A 261 -13.69 9.22 0.01
CA ARG A 261 -15.12 8.93 -0.12
C ARG A 261 -15.46 7.79 0.83
N SER A 262 -16.36 8.03 1.79
CA SER A 262 -16.88 6.98 2.67
C SER A 262 -18.38 6.82 2.51
N SER A 263 -18.90 5.63 2.76
CA SER A 263 -20.34 5.35 2.79
C SER A 263 -21.06 6.08 3.92
N SER A 264 -20.39 6.27 5.06
CA SER A 264 -20.95 6.93 6.23
C SER A 264 -19.87 7.53 7.12
N GLY A 265 -20.35 8.27 8.13
CA GLY A 265 -19.60 8.74 9.27
C GLY A 265 -18.55 9.80 8.97
N GLN A 266 -17.51 9.87 9.80
CA GLN A 266 -16.49 10.91 9.77
C GLN A 266 -15.11 10.29 9.95
N TYR A 267 -14.06 11.02 9.58
CA TYR A 267 -12.70 10.54 9.72
C TYR A 267 -11.78 11.62 10.26
N THR A 268 -10.77 11.18 11.00
CA THR A 268 -9.65 11.97 11.53
C THR A 268 -8.35 11.36 11.04
N TYR A 269 -7.30 12.17 10.92
CA TYR A 269 -6.00 11.68 10.47
C TYR A 269 -4.92 12.06 11.47
N ASN A 270 -4.27 11.05 12.05
CA ASN A 270 -3.11 11.23 12.88
C ASN A 270 -1.88 11.31 11.99
N ALA A 271 -1.31 12.51 11.91
CA ALA A 271 -0.17 12.77 11.05
C ALA A 271 1.07 11.98 11.50
N ASP A 272 1.35 11.93 12.80
CA ASP A 272 2.60 11.39 13.34
C ASP A 272 2.74 9.89 13.06
N TYR A 273 1.62 9.14 13.15
CA TYR A 273 1.60 7.71 12.86
C TYR A 273 1.13 7.36 11.44
N GLN A 274 0.75 8.36 10.64
CA GLN A 274 0.15 8.18 9.32
C GLN A 274 -1.11 7.28 9.36
N VAL A 275 -1.97 7.49 10.36
CA VAL A 275 -3.16 6.66 10.58
C VAL A 275 -4.43 7.47 10.31
N LEU A 276 -5.27 6.96 9.41
CA LEU A 276 -6.64 7.43 9.24
C LEU A 276 -7.57 6.66 10.19
N GLU A 277 -8.27 7.39 11.04
CA GLU A 277 -9.30 6.87 11.93
C GLU A 277 -10.66 7.14 11.30
N TRP A 278 -11.45 6.10 11.09
CA TRP A 278 -12.75 6.17 10.44
C TRP A 278 -13.85 5.73 11.41
N PHE A 279 -14.72 6.68 11.74
CA PHE A 279 -15.98 6.47 12.42
C PHE A 279 -17.03 6.15 11.36
N HIS A 280 -17.70 5.01 11.46
CA HIS A 280 -18.70 4.58 10.50
C HIS A 280 -19.90 3.93 11.19
N GLU A 281 -21.02 3.89 10.48
CA GLU A 281 -22.23 3.22 10.95
C GLU A 281 -22.08 1.68 10.90
N PRO A 282 -22.99 0.93 11.54
CA PRO A 282 -23.08 -0.52 11.40
C PRO A 282 -23.43 -0.96 9.97
N GLY A 283 -23.31 -2.26 9.67
CA GLY A 283 -23.68 -2.84 8.37
C GLY A 283 -22.59 -2.70 7.31
N HIS A 284 -22.92 -2.89 6.03
CA HIS A 284 -21.91 -2.80 4.97
C HIS A 284 -21.44 -1.36 4.79
N GLN A 285 -20.14 -1.14 4.96
CA GLN A 285 -19.49 0.15 4.83
C GLN A 285 -18.29 0.06 3.91
N TYR A 286 -17.99 1.16 3.21
CA TYR A 286 -16.78 1.28 2.42
C TYR A 286 -16.12 2.63 2.62
N ILE A 287 -14.80 2.65 2.43
CA ILE A 287 -14.01 3.86 2.29
C ILE A 287 -13.06 3.69 1.12
N GLU A 288 -13.01 4.72 0.28
CA GLU A 288 -12.13 4.82 -0.88
C GLU A 288 -11.28 6.07 -0.75
N ILE A 289 -9.98 5.89 -0.96
CA ILE A 289 -8.96 6.92 -0.76
C ILE A 289 -8.15 7.02 -2.06
N CYS A 290 -8.13 8.21 -2.65
CA CYS A 290 -7.40 8.48 -3.89
C CYS A 290 -6.72 9.86 -3.84
N LEU A 291 -5.91 10.16 -4.86
CA LEU A 291 -5.35 11.49 -5.04
C LEU A 291 -6.23 12.33 -5.98
N LYS A 292 -6.48 13.58 -5.62
CA LYS A 292 -7.09 14.56 -6.51
C LYS A 292 -6.23 14.71 -7.77
N SER A 293 -6.89 14.67 -8.92
CA SER A 293 -6.28 15.08 -10.19
C SER A 293 -5.82 16.53 -10.07
N LYS A 294 -4.66 16.86 -10.65
CA LYS A 294 -4.26 18.28 -10.74
C LYS A 294 -5.35 18.98 -11.54
N SER A 295 -6.03 19.96 -10.95
CA SER A 295 -6.78 20.90 -11.78
C SER A 295 -5.80 21.48 -12.80
N ARG A 296 -6.09 21.27 -14.08
CA ARG A 296 -5.44 22.05 -15.14
C ARG A 296 -5.73 23.50 -14.75
N SER A 297 -4.70 24.34 -14.66
CA SER A 297 -4.89 25.77 -14.48
C SER A 297 -5.87 26.24 -15.56
N SER A 298 -7.07 26.62 -15.14
CA SER A 298 -8.08 27.19 -16.00
C SER A 298 -7.54 28.52 -16.52
N THR A 299 -6.99 28.51 -17.73
CA THR A 299 -7.09 29.68 -18.60
C THR A 299 -8.57 30.01 -18.73
N PRO A 300 -8.99 31.28 -18.59
CA PRO A 300 -10.39 31.64 -18.66
C PRO A 300 -10.93 31.26 -20.05
N VAL A 301 -11.93 30.39 -20.06
CA VAL A 301 -12.63 29.92 -21.25
C VAL A 301 -13.61 31.00 -21.70
N SER A 302 -13.57 31.37 -22.98
CA SER A 302 -14.72 31.90 -23.70
C SER A 302 -15.59 30.73 -24.16
N ASP A 303 -16.88 30.81 -23.85
CA ASP A 303 -17.98 29.90 -24.20
C ASP A 303 -17.83 29.22 -25.56
N ASP A 304 -17.97 27.89 -25.59
CA ASP A 304 -19.22 27.22 -25.97
C ASP A 304 -18.96 25.71 -26.08
N SER A 305 -20.02 24.93 -25.83
CA SER A 305 -20.19 23.48 -26.04
C SER A 305 -20.06 22.54 -24.82
N ASN A 306 -21.17 21.85 -24.57
CA ASN A 306 -21.39 20.77 -23.61
C ASN A 306 -20.38 19.64 -23.81
N ASP A 307 -19.54 19.38 -22.80
CA ASP A 307 -19.02 18.04 -22.52
C ASP A 307 -18.62 17.95 -21.04
N LEU A 308 -19.35 17.10 -20.30
CA LEU A 308 -19.02 16.73 -18.92
C LEU A 308 -17.81 15.79 -18.92
N PRO A 309 -16.73 16.06 -18.15
CA PRO A 309 -15.63 15.12 -18.04
C PRO A 309 -16.06 13.91 -17.19
N ALA A 310 -15.89 12.71 -17.76
CA ALA A 310 -16.14 11.44 -17.11
C ALA A 310 -15.18 11.23 -15.92
N ASP A 311 -15.75 11.26 -14.72
CA ASP A 311 -15.06 10.96 -13.46
C ASP A 311 -14.71 9.47 -13.32
N CYS A 312 -13.72 9.22 -12.46
CA CYS A 312 -13.32 7.93 -11.90
C CYS A 312 -14.54 7.05 -11.55
N ILE A 313 -14.96 6.24 -12.50
CA ILE A 313 -15.82 5.09 -12.31
C ILE A 313 -15.13 3.96 -13.05
N ILE A 314 -14.64 2.97 -12.31
CA ILE A 314 -14.27 1.69 -12.90
C ILE A 314 -15.13 0.62 -12.23
N SER A 315 -15.86 -0.06 -13.09
CA SER A 315 -16.62 -1.31 -12.94
C SER A 315 -15.79 -2.47 -12.36
#